data_AF-A0A8C8R929-F1
#
_entry.id   AF-A0A8C8R929-F1
#
_cell.length_a   1.000
_cell.length_b   1.000
_cell.length_c   1.000
_cell.angle_alpha   90.00
_cell.angle_beta   90.00
_cell.angle_gamma   90.00
#
_symmetry.space_group_name_H-M   'P 1'
#
loop_
_entity.id
_entity.type
_entity.pdbx_description
1 polymer ?
#
loop_
_entity_poly.entity_id
_entity_poly.type
_entity_poly.pdbx_seq_one_letter_code
_entity_poly.pdbx_strand_id
1 'polypeptide(L)'
;MLVHSDQNFSPIWNALLLQANEVTDSAYMGSESTYSECETFTDEDTSTLVHHEMHDEVETDSAIDSTVHSEFTDPIEEPENGPNKRLSSKKIARHLHQTGHLTVDAMEEPFRDHMECLDEDITDKVVYLEKRVTELEKDTAANGEQHSRLKQENLQLVHRANALEEQLKEQELKADEMLLEEIRKQKELLNRLEREKSIETENLQARLHQLDDENSELRSCVPCLKANVERLEEEKQKLLDEIEDLTVQLNEEQESKRMMGDKLNHERHQFQKEKESTQELIEDLRKQLELLQLFKLEAEQRRGRSSSVGLQEYNSRTRELELEQEIRRLKQDNRNLKEQNDELNGQIINLSIQGAKNLFSTSFSESLAAEISSVSRDELMEAIQKQEEINFRLQDYIDKIIVAIMETNPSILEVK
;
A
#
# COMPACT_ATOMS: atom_id res chain seq x y z
N MET A 1 -6.32 -16.86 33.29
CA MET A 1 -7.14 -18.09 33.31
C MET A 1 -7.29 -18.56 31.87
N LEU A 2 -6.45 -19.50 31.45
CA LEU A 2 -6.56 -20.18 30.14
C LEU A 2 -6.88 -21.64 30.45
N VAL A 3 -8.14 -22.02 30.26
CA VAL A 3 -8.59 -23.41 30.44
C VAL A 3 -8.32 -24.14 29.13
N HIS A 4 -7.27 -24.96 29.12
CA HIS A 4 -7.07 -25.97 28.08
C HIS A 4 -8.15 -27.04 28.26
N SER A 5 -9.04 -27.16 27.27
CA SER A 5 -10.03 -28.23 27.21
C SER A 5 -9.47 -29.36 26.36
N ASP A 6 -8.93 -30.39 27.03
CA ASP A 6 -8.57 -31.65 26.39
C ASP A 6 -9.86 -32.37 25.94
N GLN A 7 -10.20 -32.26 24.66
CA GLN A 7 -11.20 -33.12 24.04
C GLN A 7 -10.52 -34.38 23.51
N ASN A 8 -10.67 -35.47 24.25
CA ASN A 8 -10.34 -36.82 23.82
C ASN A 8 -11.25 -37.23 22.64
N PHE A 9 -10.80 -36.96 21.40
CA PHE A 9 -11.42 -37.54 20.22
C PHE A 9 -11.05 -39.03 20.09
N SER A 10 -12.06 -39.85 19.80
CA SER A 10 -11.91 -41.29 19.60
C SER A 10 -10.88 -41.59 18.48
N PRO A 11 -10.02 -42.62 18.62
CA PRO A 11 -8.98 -42.97 17.63
C PRO A 11 -9.48 -43.14 16.19
N ILE A 12 -10.78 -43.44 16.04
CA ILE A 12 -11.44 -43.66 14.75
C ILE A 12 -11.59 -42.34 13.96
N TRP A 13 -11.79 -41.21 14.65
CA TRP A 13 -11.91 -39.90 13.99
C TRP A 13 -10.57 -39.38 13.46
N ASN A 14 -9.48 -39.61 14.19
CA ASN A 14 -8.13 -39.27 13.73
C ASN A 14 -7.70 -40.12 12.51
N ALA A 15 -8.12 -41.38 12.44
CA ALA A 15 -7.85 -42.24 11.29
C ALA A 15 -8.63 -41.78 10.03
N LEU A 16 -9.85 -41.29 10.19
CA LEU A 16 -10.65 -40.77 9.07
C LEU A 16 -10.09 -39.45 8.53
N LEU A 17 -9.59 -38.58 9.41
CA LEU A 17 -9.00 -37.29 9.01
C LEU A 17 -7.66 -37.46 8.28
N LEU A 18 -6.83 -38.42 8.71
CA LEU A 18 -5.58 -38.74 8.00
C LEU A 18 -5.84 -39.34 6.62
N GLN A 19 -6.85 -40.21 6.49
CA GLN A 19 -7.15 -40.86 5.22
C GLN A 19 -7.89 -39.93 4.23
N ALA A 20 -8.57 -38.88 4.71
CA ALA A 20 -9.11 -37.83 3.86
C ALA A 20 -8.01 -36.90 3.31
N ASN A 21 -6.96 -36.61 4.10
CA ASN A 21 -5.83 -35.77 3.66
C ASN A 21 -4.93 -36.45 2.61
N GLU A 22 -4.80 -37.79 2.64
CA GLU A 22 -4.00 -38.50 1.62
C GLU A 22 -4.68 -38.59 0.24
N VAL A 23 -6.00 -38.37 0.15
CA VAL A 23 -6.76 -38.50 -1.11
C VAL A 23 -6.88 -37.17 -1.86
N THR A 24 -6.58 -36.03 -1.21
CA THR A 24 -6.66 -34.69 -1.86
C THR A 24 -5.35 -34.21 -2.48
N ASP A 25 -4.20 -34.83 -2.21
CA ASP A 25 -2.89 -34.40 -2.72
C ASP A 25 -2.52 -34.99 -4.10
N SER A 26 -3.38 -35.81 -4.71
CA SER A 26 -3.04 -36.50 -5.97
C SER A 26 -3.51 -35.80 -7.26
N ALA A 27 -4.14 -34.61 -7.19
CA ALA A 27 -4.77 -33.99 -8.37
C ALA A 27 -4.37 -32.54 -8.67
N TYR A 28 -3.25 -32.03 -8.12
CA TYR A 28 -2.77 -30.68 -8.44
C TYR A 28 -1.30 -30.68 -8.87
N MET A 29 -1.02 -31.29 -10.02
CA MET A 29 0.25 -31.14 -10.73
C MET A 29 -0.07 -30.78 -12.19
N GLY A 30 -0.18 -29.48 -12.48
CA GLY A 30 -0.44 -29.05 -13.85
C GLY A 30 -0.77 -27.58 -14.02
N SER A 31 0.17 -26.67 -13.70
CA SER A 31 0.30 -25.39 -14.41
C SER A 31 1.65 -24.77 -14.07
N GLU A 32 2.61 -24.94 -14.99
CA GLU A 32 3.81 -24.11 -15.07
C GLU A 32 3.39 -22.67 -15.37
N SER A 33 3.80 -21.72 -14.52
CA SER A 33 3.86 -20.32 -14.90
C SER A 33 5.17 -19.74 -14.37
N THR A 34 5.88 -19.11 -15.28
CA THR A 34 7.25 -18.59 -15.21
C THR A 34 7.46 -17.62 -14.04
N TYR A 35 8.35 -17.98 -13.13
CA TYR A 35 8.91 -17.08 -12.12
C TYR A 35 9.93 -16.17 -12.81
N SER A 36 9.61 -14.88 -12.97
CA SER A 36 10.57 -13.86 -13.37
C SER A 36 11.54 -13.58 -12.23
N GLU A 37 12.82 -13.88 -12.45
CA GLU A 37 13.93 -13.46 -11.60
C GLU A 37 13.99 -11.93 -11.56
N CYS A 38 13.85 -11.33 -10.37
CA CYS A 38 14.28 -9.96 -10.12
C CYS A 38 15.68 -10.01 -9.51
N GLU A 39 16.65 -9.47 -10.24
CA GLU A 39 18.03 -9.28 -9.82
C GLU A 39 18.09 -8.43 -8.55
N THR A 40 18.58 -9.00 -7.45
CA THR A 40 18.98 -8.23 -6.26
C THR A 40 20.37 -7.65 -6.50
N PHE A 41 20.44 -6.35 -6.77
CA PHE A 41 21.68 -5.59 -6.74
C PHE A 41 22.09 -5.36 -5.28
N THR A 42 23.25 -5.85 -4.91
CA THR A 42 23.95 -5.52 -3.66
C THR A 42 24.51 -4.12 -3.76
N ASP A 43 24.36 -3.30 -2.72
CA ASP A 43 25.44 -2.39 -2.36
C ASP A 43 25.53 -2.24 -0.83
N GLU A 44 26.75 -2.45 -0.39
CA GLU A 44 27.29 -2.41 0.95
C GLU A 44 27.53 -0.95 1.40
N ASP A 45 27.69 -0.82 2.72
CA ASP A 45 28.30 0.29 3.45
C ASP A 45 27.49 1.56 3.74
N THR A 46 26.97 1.62 4.97
CA THR A 46 27.36 2.72 5.86
C THR A 46 27.26 2.32 7.33
N SER A 47 28.41 2.34 8.00
CA SER A 47 28.55 2.15 9.44
C SER A 47 27.80 3.22 10.22
N THR A 48 26.87 2.83 11.09
CA THR A 48 26.36 3.67 12.20
C THR A 48 26.81 3.08 13.52
N LEU A 49 27.80 3.76 14.11
CA LEU A 49 28.25 3.58 15.48
C LEU A 49 27.21 4.18 16.43
N VAL A 50 26.87 3.41 17.45
CA VAL A 50 26.01 3.72 18.59
C VAL A 50 26.44 5.00 19.30
N HIS A 51 25.48 5.89 19.63
CA HIS A 51 25.59 6.70 20.84
C HIS A 51 24.24 6.95 21.52
N HIS A 52 24.38 7.04 22.84
CA HIS A 52 23.41 6.82 23.91
C HIS A 52 22.42 7.98 24.13
N GLU A 53 21.22 7.61 24.56
CA GLU A 53 20.15 8.48 25.07
C GLU A 53 20.62 9.44 26.17
N MET A 54 20.10 10.67 26.14
CA MET A 54 19.77 11.45 27.32
C MET A 54 18.47 12.20 27.02
N HIS A 55 17.43 11.83 27.78
CA HIS A 55 16.19 12.58 27.97
C HIS A 55 16.48 14.01 28.42
N ASP A 56 15.71 14.98 27.92
CA ASP A 56 15.23 16.09 28.73
C ASP A 56 13.89 16.59 28.15
N GLU A 57 12.87 16.57 29.01
CA GLU A 57 11.55 17.12 28.77
C GLU A 57 11.63 18.64 28.83
N VAL A 58 11.12 19.34 27.81
CA VAL A 58 10.74 20.76 27.93
C VAL A 58 9.43 21.00 27.19
N GLU A 59 8.37 21.15 27.97
CA GLU A 59 7.09 21.71 27.55
C GLU A 59 7.32 23.12 27.01
N THR A 60 6.93 23.36 25.75
CA THR A 60 6.75 24.73 25.25
C THR A 60 5.40 24.84 24.56
N ASP A 61 4.42 25.28 25.35
CA ASP A 61 3.19 25.90 24.87
C ASP A 61 3.54 27.19 24.12
N SER A 62 3.05 27.34 22.90
CA SER A 62 2.52 28.64 22.45
C SER A 62 1.63 28.48 21.23
N ALA A 63 0.36 28.80 21.47
CA ALA A 63 -0.67 28.95 20.49
C ALA A 63 -0.39 30.13 19.55
N ILE A 64 -0.51 29.84 18.25
CA ILE A 64 -1.11 30.67 17.21
C ILE A 64 -2.06 31.77 17.72
N ASP A 65 -1.82 33.02 17.30
CA ASP A 65 -2.87 33.83 16.68
C ASP A 65 -2.30 34.84 15.68
N SER A 66 -3.04 34.95 14.57
CA SER A 66 -2.81 35.84 13.45
C SER A 66 -3.40 37.22 13.76
N THR A 67 -2.90 38.29 13.15
CA THR A 67 -3.72 39.28 12.42
C THR A 67 -2.84 40.41 11.85
N VAL A 68 -3.18 40.74 10.61
CA VAL A 68 -2.63 41.69 9.64
C VAL A 68 -3.11 43.15 9.86
N HIS A 69 -2.51 44.08 9.09
CA HIS A 69 -2.90 45.49 8.81
C HIS A 69 -2.53 46.56 9.86
N SER A 70 -2.22 47.83 9.55
CA SER A 70 -1.99 48.62 8.33
C SER A 70 -1.64 50.06 8.79
N GLU A 71 -0.81 50.76 8.02
CA GLU A 71 -0.59 52.22 7.87
C GLU A 71 -1.17 53.28 8.86
N PHE A 72 -0.29 54.23 9.26
CA PHE A 72 -0.40 55.70 9.03
C PHE A 72 -0.14 56.64 10.25
N THR A 73 0.66 57.68 9.97
CA THR A 73 0.83 59.03 10.58
C THR A 73 1.75 59.33 11.77
N ASP A 74 2.66 60.27 11.49
CA ASP A 74 3.56 61.08 12.33
C ASP A 74 2.83 62.04 13.32
N PRO A 75 3.52 63.01 13.98
CA PRO A 75 4.40 62.88 15.15
C PRO A 75 3.93 63.85 16.28
N ILE A 76 4.62 63.93 17.42
CA ILE A 76 4.93 65.16 18.21
C ILE A 76 5.44 64.80 19.64
N GLU A 77 6.44 65.58 20.06
CA GLU A 77 6.91 65.89 21.43
C GLU A 77 7.91 64.98 22.18
N GLU A 78 9.16 65.48 22.16
CA GLU A 78 10.19 65.49 23.23
C GLU A 78 9.64 65.75 24.66
N PRO A 79 10.37 65.45 25.78
CA PRO A 79 11.75 65.94 25.98
C PRO A 79 12.73 65.14 26.88
N GLU A 80 13.99 65.63 26.82
CA GLU A 80 15.01 65.73 27.88
C GLU A 80 15.53 64.48 28.62
N ASN A 81 16.81 64.13 28.40
CA ASN A 81 17.93 64.69 29.19
C ASN A 81 19.29 64.09 28.77
N GLY A 82 20.30 64.95 28.56
CA GLY A 82 21.70 64.58 28.29
C GLY A 82 22.49 64.19 29.56
N PRO A 83 23.86 64.13 29.57
CA PRO A 83 24.75 65.04 28.83
C PRO A 83 26.08 64.47 28.24
N ASN A 84 26.43 65.02 27.07
CA ASN A 84 27.71 65.61 26.63
C ASN A 84 29.08 64.96 26.90
N LYS A 85 29.86 64.82 25.81
CA LYS A 85 31.18 65.48 25.61
C LYS A 85 31.69 65.36 24.15
N ARG A 86 31.48 66.39 23.32
CA ARG A 86 32.33 66.72 22.16
C ARG A 86 32.80 68.18 22.30
N LEU A 87 34.11 68.39 22.29
CA LEU A 87 34.75 69.70 22.33
C LEU A 87 34.91 70.22 20.90
N SER A 88 34.28 71.36 20.57
CA SER A 88 34.35 72.00 19.25
C SER A 88 34.88 73.43 19.35
N SER A 89 35.87 73.71 18.50
CA SER A 89 36.72 74.90 18.44
C SER A 89 36.00 76.17 18.00
N LYS A 90 35.52 77.00 18.94
CA LYS A 90 35.05 78.37 18.63
C LYS A 90 35.16 79.38 19.79
N LYS A 91 36.22 79.28 20.61
CA LYS A 91 36.41 80.16 21.78
C LYS A 91 37.81 80.79 21.92
N ILE A 92 38.48 81.08 20.80
CA ILE A 92 39.72 81.89 20.77
C ILE A 92 39.62 82.95 19.67
N ALA A 93 38.59 83.82 19.75
CA ALA A 93 38.44 84.95 18.82
C ALA A 93 37.80 86.20 19.48
N ARG A 94 37.74 86.28 20.82
CA ARG A 94 37.17 87.43 21.55
C ARG A 94 37.97 87.84 22.77
N HIS A 95 39.29 87.99 22.60
CA HIS A 95 40.17 88.59 23.62
C HIS A 95 41.23 89.52 23.01
N LEU A 96 40.89 90.24 21.95
CA LEU A 96 41.78 91.22 21.31
C LEU A 96 41.08 92.56 20.99
N HIS A 97 40.20 93.01 21.89
CA HIS A 97 39.62 94.36 21.83
C HIS A 97 39.34 94.86 23.26
N GLN A 98 40.39 95.06 24.07
CA GLN A 98 40.30 95.80 25.34
C GLN A 98 41.69 96.11 25.92
N THR A 99 42.48 96.93 25.22
CA THR A 99 43.58 97.69 25.83
C THR A 99 43.90 98.89 24.94
N GLY A 100 43.12 99.95 25.12
CA GLY A 100 43.36 101.25 24.53
C GLY A 100 42.83 102.31 25.48
N HIS A 101 43.64 102.74 26.46
CA HIS A 101 43.44 103.99 27.19
C HIS A 101 44.61 104.27 28.16
N LEU A 102 45.52 105.19 27.82
CA LEU A 102 46.29 106.04 28.74
C LEU A 102 46.69 107.30 27.92
N THR A 103 45.83 108.31 27.86
CA THR A 103 45.93 109.59 28.60
C THR A 103 47.23 110.35 28.32
N VAL A 104 47.16 111.20 27.30
CA VAL A 104 47.95 112.43 27.18
C VAL A 104 47.42 113.39 28.23
N ASP A 105 48.27 113.86 29.14
CA ASP A 105 48.02 115.12 29.83
C ASP A 105 49.33 115.89 30.03
N ALA A 106 49.24 117.17 29.76
CA ALA A 106 50.33 118.11 29.63
C ALA A 106 50.48 118.92 30.92
N MET A 107 51.72 119.05 31.43
CA MET A 107 52.16 120.19 32.24
C MET A 107 53.68 120.31 32.01
N GLU A 108 54.08 121.30 31.22
CA GLU A 108 54.57 122.62 31.67
C GLU A 108 56.03 122.60 32.15
N GLU A 109 56.80 123.37 31.40
CA GLU A 109 58.18 123.82 31.52
C GLU A 109 58.46 124.57 32.84
N PRO A 110 59.74 124.72 33.26
CA PRO A 110 60.46 125.90 32.76
C PRO A 110 61.93 125.66 32.42
N PHE A 111 62.34 126.30 31.33
CA PHE A 111 63.72 126.55 30.96
C PHE A 111 64.48 127.37 32.02
N ARG A 112 65.70 126.92 32.36
CA ARG A 112 66.85 127.83 32.46
C ARG A 112 68.19 127.09 32.43
N ASP A 113 69.03 127.50 31.46
CA ASP A 113 70.47 127.27 31.27
C ASP A 113 70.99 125.83 31.34
N HIS A 114 71.57 125.32 30.24
CA HIS A 114 72.81 124.52 30.15
C HIS A 114 73.04 124.16 28.65
N MET A 115 73.33 125.18 27.84
CA MET A 115 73.42 125.10 26.36
C MET A 115 74.74 124.47 25.83
N GLU A 116 75.47 123.69 26.63
CA GLU A 116 76.72 123.03 26.18
C GLU A 116 76.82 121.54 26.59
N CYS A 117 75.70 120.91 26.99
CA CYS A 117 75.60 119.47 27.30
C CYS A 117 74.49 118.74 26.50
N LEU A 118 73.84 119.43 25.56
CA LEU A 118 72.75 118.88 24.74
C LEU A 118 73.23 118.07 23.52
N ASP A 119 74.43 118.34 23.00
CA ASP A 119 74.95 117.66 21.81
C ASP A 119 75.44 116.23 22.10
N GLU A 120 76.03 115.99 23.28
CA GLU A 120 76.44 114.64 23.72
C GLU A 120 75.23 113.74 24.04
N ASP A 121 74.18 114.29 24.66
CA ASP A 121 72.95 113.55 24.98
C ASP A 121 72.11 113.20 23.73
N ILE A 122 72.14 114.04 22.69
CA ILE A 122 71.51 113.74 21.40
C ILE A 122 72.33 112.70 20.63
N THR A 123 73.67 112.80 20.64
CA THR A 123 74.56 111.84 19.97
C THR A 123 74.43 110.42 20.57
N ASP A 124 74.39 110.30 21.90
CA ASP A 124 74.16 109.02 22.59
C ASP A 124 72.77 108.43 22.28
N LYS A 125 71.73 109.28 22.19
CA LYS A 125 70.39 108.86 21.76
C LYS A 125 70.37 108.38 20.31
N VAL A 126 71.11 109.00 19.40
CA VAL A 126 71.24 108.56 18.01
C VAL A 126 71.96 107.22 17.92
N VAL A 127 73.10 107.05 18.61
CA VAL A 127 73.83 105.76 18.65
C VAL A 127 72.97 104.65 19.27
N TYR A 128 72.19 104.96 20.30
CA TYR A 128 71.22 104.02 20.87
C TYR A 128 70.14 103.63 19.86
N LEU A 129 69.58 104.60 19.13
CA LEU A 129 68.59 104.34 18.08
C LEU A 129 69.19 103.55 16.92
N GLU A 130 70.41 103.83 16.48
CA GLU A 130 71.11 103.06 15.45
C GLU A 130 71.31 101.61 15.90
N LYS A 131 71.81 101.39 17.13
CA LYS A 131 71.91 100.06 17.70
C LYS A 131 70.55 99.37 17.76
N ARG A 132 69.51 100.08 18.19
CA ARG A 132 68.14 99.56 18.25
C ARG A 132 67.61 99.20 16.86
N VAL A 133 67.90 100.00 15.84
CA VAL A 133 67.57 99.72 14.44
C VAL A 133 68.32 98.48 13.95
N THR A 134 69.62 98.36 14.21
CA THR A 134 70.38 97.15 13.81
C THR A 134 69.91 95.88 14.51
N GLU A 135 69.48 95.98 15.78
CA GLU A 135 68.86 94.87 16.50
C GLU A 135 67.50 94.50 15.87
N LEU A 136 66.66 95.49 15.55
CA LEU A 136 65.39 95.27 14.86
C LEU A 136 65.57 94.68 13.46
N GLU A 137 66.60 95.09 12.72
CA GLU A 137 66.93 94.51 11.41
C GLU A 137 67.34 93.04 11.52
N LYS A 138 68.16 92.71 12.52
CA LYS A 138 68.55 91.32 12.82
C LYS A 138 67.34 90.48 13.25
N ASP A 139 66.49 91.02 14.12
CA ASP A 139 65.26 90.36 14.56
C ASP A 139 64.30 90.16 13.37
N THR A 140 64.19 91.15 12.48
CA THR A 140 63.38 91.05 11.26
C THR A 140 63.89 89.95 10.32
N ALA A 141 65.22 89.84 10.15
CA ALA A 141 65.84 88.79 9.35
C ALA A 141 65.65 87.38 9.96
N ALA A 142 65.88 87.23 11.27
CA ALA A 142 65.68 85.98 12.00
C ALA A 142 64.21 85.54 11.97
N ASN A 143 63.27 86.48 12.16
CA ASN A 143 61.84 86.23 12.02
C ASN A 143 61.47 85.82 10.59
N GLY A 144 62.07 86.42 9.56
CA GLY A 144 61.87 86.04 8.16
C GLY A 144 62.34 84.61 7.85
N GLU A 145 63.49 84.21 8.41
CA GLU A 145 63.99 82.83 8.29
C GLU A 145 63.09 81.83 9.02
N GLN A 146 62.69 82.14 10.27
CA GLN A 146 61.75 81.32 11.03
C GLN A 146 60.40 81.18 10.30
N HIS A 147 59.88 82.27 9.73
CA HIS A 147 58.67 82.25 8.94
C HIS A 147 58.81 81.34 7.71
N SER A 148 59.96 81.38 7.02
CA SER A 148 60.24 80.53 5.87
C SER A 148 60.32 79.05 6.25
N ARG A 149 60.97 78.71 7.38
CA ARG A 149 61.03 77.33 7.90
C ARG A 149 59.65 76.82 8.28
N LEU A 150 58.89 77.60 9.05
CA LEU A 150 57.52 77.24 9.44
C LEU A 150 56.61 77.05 8.21
N LYS A 151 56.78 77.87 7.17
CA LYS A 151 56.06 77.72 5.91
C LYS A 151 56.39 76.40 5.20
N GLN A 152 57.66 76.00 5.18
CA GLN A 152 58.08 74.72 4.60
C GLN A 152 57.57 73.53 5.41
N GLU A 153 57.68 73.58 6.74
CA GLU A 153 57.14 72.54 7.63
C GLU A 153 55.62 72.42 7.50
N ASN A 154 54.91 73.56 7.45
CA ASN A 154 53.47 73.58 7.23
C ASN A 154 53.09 72.94 5.89
N LEU A 155 53.83 73.25 4.82
CA LEU A 155 53.62 72.64 3.51
C LEU A 155 53.80 71.11 3.56
N GLN A 156 54.85 70.62 4.23
CA GLN A 156 55.07 69.17 4.40
C GLN A 156 53.96 68.51 5.22
N LEU A 157 53.50 69.15 6.29
CA LEU A 157 52.38 68.65 7.10
C LEU A 157 51.09 68.59 6.28
N VAL A 158 50.82 69.59 5.44
CA VAL A 158 49.66 69.58 4.53
C VAL A 158 49.76 68.44 3.53
N HIS A 159 50.91 68.23 2.88
CA HIS A 159 51.08 67.10 1.97
C HIS A 159 50.89 65.75 2.67
N ARG A 160 51.43 65.61 3.89
CA ARG A 160 51.26 64.39 4.69
C ARG A 160 49.80 64.19 5.11
N ALA A 161 49.10 65.24 5.52
CA ALA A 161 47.69 65.18 5.87
C ALA A 161 46.84 64.74 4.68
N ASN A 162 47.04 65.36 3.51
CA ASN A 162 46.34 64.99 2.28
C ASN A 162 46.59 63.53 1.87
N ALA A 163 47.83 63.04 1.97
CA ALA A 163 48.15 61.64 1.68
C ALA A 163 47.46 60.66 2.64
N LEU A 164 47.39 61.00 3.93
CA LEU A 164 46.67 60.18 4.91
C LEU A 164 45.16 60.24 4.70
N GLU A 165 44.60 61.38 4.30
CA GLU A 165 43.18 61.50 3.94
C GLU A 165 42.83 60.68 2.70
N GLU A 166 43.69 60.64 1.69
CA GLU A 166 43.52 59.78 0.51
C GLU A 166 43.59 58.29 0.87
N GLN A 167 44.55 57.89 1.72
CA GLN A 167 44.64 56.51 2.20
C GLN A 167 43.42 56.10 3.03
N LEU A 168 42.91 57.00 3.88
CA LEU A 168 41.70 56.73 4.66
C LEU A 168 40.51 56.53 3.74
N LYS A 169 40.30 57.42 2.75
CA LYS A 169 39.22 57.28 1.76
C LYS A 169 39.33 56.00 0.96
N GLU A 170 40.54 55.59 0.56
CA GLU A 170 40.75 54.34 -0.16
C GLU A 170 40.45 53.12 0.72
N GLN A 171 40.80 53.17 2.02
CA GLN A 171 40.45 52.11 2.97
C GLN A 171 38.95 52.03 3.25
N GLU A 172 38.28 53.18 3.40
CA GLU A 172 36.82 53.28 3.56
C GLU A 172 36.11 52.66 2.34
N LEU A 173 36.52 53.07 1.12
CA LEU A 173 35.97 52.51 -0.12
C LEU A 173 36.17 50.98 -0.20
N LYS A 174 37.37 50.49 0.11
CA LYS A 174 37.67 49.04 0.10
C LYS A 174 36.83 48.28 1.14
N ALA A 175 36.64 48.84 2.33
CA ALA A 175 35.81 48.23 3.36
C ALA A 175 34.34 48.16 2.93
N ASP A 176 33.82 49.23 2.32
CA ASP A 176 32.46 49.29 1.79
C ASP A 176 32.26 48.29 0.63
N GLU A 177 33.20 48.19 -0.30
CA GLU A 177 33.16 47.21 -1.39
C GLU A 177 33.15 45.76 -0.87
N MET A 178 34.01 45.44 0.11
CA MET A 178 34.03 44.11 0.75
C MET A 178 32.72 43.81 1.47
N LEU A 179 32.18 44.79 2.21
CA LEU A 179 30.91 44.65 2.92
C LEU A 179 29.76 44.40 1.94
N LEU A 180 29.70 45.15 0.84
CA LEU A 180 28.67 44.97 -0.18
C LEU A 180 28.75 43.59 -0.85
N GLU A 181 29.95 43.12 -1.17
CA GLU A 181 30.13 41.78 -1.76
C GLU A 181 29.75 40.67 -0.77
N GLU A 182 30.06 40.84 0.51
CA GLU A 182 29.65 39.87 1.53
C GLU A 182 28.13 39.85 1.74
N ILE A 183 27.48 41.03 1.76
CA ILE A 183 26.01 41.13 1.77
C ILE A 183 25.42 40.46 0.53
N ARG A 184 26.04 40.62 -0.64
CA ARG A 184 25.60 40.01 -1.90
C ARG A 184 25.65 38.48 -1.81
N LYS A 185 26.78 37.92 -1.34
CA LYS A 185 26.95 36.47 -1.14
C LYS A 185 25.98 35.89 -0.12
N GLN A 186 25.79 36.57 1.01
CA GLN A 186 24.85 36.13 2.05
C GLN A 186 23.42 36.10 1.52
N LYS A 187 22.99 37.13 0.78
CA LYS A 187 21.69 37.15 0.11
C LYS A 187 21.54 36.00 -0.90
N GLU A 188 22.57 35.73 -1.71
CA GLU A 188 22.53 34.63 -2.68
C GLU A 188 22.41 33.26 -2.01
N LEU A 189 23.17 33.03 -0.93
CA LEU A 189 23.11 31.79 -0.15
C LEU A 189 21.74 31.60 0.51
N LEU A 190 21.21 32.66 1.13
CA LEU A 190 19.90 32.63 1.77
C LEU A 190 18.80 32.31 0.74
N ASN A 191 18.79 32.99 -0.41
CA ASN A 191 17.85 32.70 -1.48
C ASN A 191 17.99 31.28 -2.05
N ARG A 192 19.20 30.70 -2.04
CA ARG A 192 19.40 29.30 -2.47
C ARG A 192 18.77 28.35 -1.47
N LEU A 193 19.05 28.54 -0.18
CA LEU A 193 18.49 27.72 0.90
C LEU A 193 16.96 27.82 0.96
N GLU A 194 16.39 29.00 0.74
CA GLU A 194 14.93 29.17 0.68
C GLU A 194 14.31 28.39 -0.49
N ARG A 195 14.94 28.38 -1.66
CA ARG A 195 14.48 27.58 -2.81
C ARG A 195 14.60 26.09 -2.54
N GLU A 196 15.72 25.64 -1.99
CA GLU A 196 15.92 24.23 -1.63
C GLU A 196 14.86 23.76 -0.63
N LYS A 197 14.59 24.56 0.41
CA LYS A 197 13.52 24.28 1.38
C LYS A 197 12.12 24.26 0.74
N SER A 198 11.83 25.18 -0.18
CA SER A 198 10.56 25.19 -0.92
C SER A 198 10.36 23.91 -1.71
N ILE A 199 11.38 23.49 -2.46
CA ILE A 199 11.35 22.27 -3.27
C ILE A 199 11.19 21.03 -2.37
N GLU A 200 11.92 20.96 -1.25
CA GLU A 200 11.78 19.85 -0.30
C GLU A 200 10.37 19.80 0.31
N THR A 201 9.81 20.96 0.66
CA THR A 201 8.44 21.08 1.17
C THR A 201 7.42 20.61 0.13
N GLU A 202 7.55 21.05 -1.13
CA GLU A 202 6.68 20.63 -2.24
C GLU A 202 6.77 19.11 -2.50
N ASN A 203 7.98 18.54 -2.46
CA ASN A 203 8.18 17.10 -2.61
C ASN A 203 7.53 16.29 -1.50
N LEU A 204 7.69 16.73 -0.24
CA LEU A 204 7.06 16.08 0.91
C LEU A 204 5.53 16.21 0.86
N GLN A 205 5.01 17.38 0.45
CA GLN A 205 3.58 17.58 0.24
C GLN A 205 3.01 16.67 -0.86
N ALA A 206 3.71 16.53 -1.98
CA ALA A 206 3.30 15.63 -3.07
C ALA A 206 3.29 14.17 -2.59
N ARG A 207 4.30 13.75 -1.82
CA ARG A 207 4.35 12.39 -1.26
C ARG A 207 3.24 12.14 -0.24
N LEU A 208 2.92 13.12 0.59
CA LEU A 208 1.79 13.03 1.52
C LEU A 208 0.46 12.89 0.77
N HIS A 209 0.22 13.73 -0.25
CA HIS A 209 -0.99 13.62 -1.06
C HIS A 209 -1.13 12.26 -1.73
N GLN A 210 -0.05 11.71 -2.29
CA GLN A 210 -0.07 10.36 -2.87
C GLN A 210 -0.45 9.30 -1.83
N LEU A 211 0.13 9.36 -0.64
CA LEU A 211 -0.18 8.40 0.43
C LEU A 211 -1.61 8.56 0.96
N ASP A 212 -2.15 9.77 0.96
CA ASP A 212 -3.55 10.03 1.33
C ASP A 212 -4.51 9.46 0.28
N ASP A 213 -4.19 9.58 -1.01
CA ASP A 213 -4.98 9.01 -2.10
C ASP A 213 -4.96 7.47 -2.02
N GLU A 214 -3.79 6.85 -1.89
CA GLU A 214 -3.65 5.39 -1.72
C GLU A 214 -4.42 4.89 -0.46
N ASN A 215 -4.34 5.63 0.66
CA ASN A 215 -5.11 5.30 1.85
C ASN A 215 -6.63 5.45 1.65
N SER A 216 -7.07 6.46 0.89
CA SER A 216 -8.48 6.67 0.55
C SER A 216 -9.01 5.51 -0.29
N GLU A 217 -8.25 5.08 -1.31
CA GLU A 217 -8.57 3.92 -2.13
C GLU A 217 -8.68 2.65 -1.30
N LEU A 218 -7.69 2.36 -0.44
CA LEU A 218 -7.73 1.21 0.46
C LEU A 218 -8.95 1.26 1.40
N ARG A 219 -9.24 2.43 1.99
CA ARG A 219 -10.43 2.62 2.83
C ARG A 219 -11.73 2.39 2.06
N SER A 220 -11.78 2.71 0.77
CA SER A 220 -12.95 2.48 -0.09
C SER A 220 -13.15 1.00 -0.45
N CYS A 221 -12.07 0.22 -0.55
CA CYS A 221 -12.13 -1.22 -0.85
C CYS A 221 -12.59 -2.07 0.34
N VAL A 222 -12.27 -1.64 1.58
CA VAL A 222 -12.56 -2.40 2.80
C VAL A 222 -14.05 -2.76 2.96
N PRO A 223 -15.03 -1.87 2.78
CA PRO A 223 -16.45 -2.21 2.86
C PRO A 223 -16.88 -3.30 1.87
N CYS A 224 -16.41 -3.24 0.62
CA CYS A 224 -16.73 -4.23 -0.41
C CYS A 224 -16.19 -5.61 -0.03
N LEU A 225 -14.94 -5.67 0.48
CA LEU A 225 -14.35 -6.92 0.95
C LEU A 225 -15.09 -7.47 2.17
N LYS A 226 -15.48 -6.62 3.13
CA LYS A 226 -16.29 -7.03 4.29
C LYS A 226 -17.63 -7.63 3.88
N ALA A 227 -18.35 -6.97 2.96
CA ALA A 227 -19.61 -7.49 2.44
C ALA A 227 -19.44 -8.84 1.73
N ASN A 228 -18.33 -9.02 1.00
CA ASN A 228 -18.01 -10.31 0.38
C ASN A 228 -17.73 -11.41 1.42
N VAL A 229 -17.01 -11.08 2.50
CA VAL A 229 -16.77 -12.02 3.61
C VAL A 229 -18.08 -12.41 4.28
N GLU A 230 -18.94 -11.45 4.63
CA GLU A 230 -20.25 -11.71 5.25
C GLU A 230 -21.12 -12.62 4.38
N ARG A 231 -21.18 -12.37 3.06
CA ARG A 231 -21.92 -13.23 2.12
C ARG A 231 -21.37 -14.66 2.08
N LEU A 232 -20.05 -14.82 2.04
CA LEU A 232 -19.42 -16.15 2.04
C LEU A 232 -19.63 -16.88 3.37
N GLU A 233 -19.65 -16.17 4.49
CA GLU A 233 -20.00 -16.73 5.80
C GLU A 233 -21.44 -17.20 5.85
N GLU A 234 -22.39 -16.46 5.27
CA GLU A 234 -23.79 -16.90 5.13
C GLU A 234 -23.93 -18.13 4.24
N GLU A 235 -23.23 -18.19 3.10
CA GLU A 235 -23.23 -19.34 2.20
C GLU A 235 -22.63 -20.58 2.90
N LYS A 236 -21.53 -20.41 3.64
CA LYS A 236 -20.94 -21.47 4.46
C LYS A 236 -21.93 -21.98 5.50
N GLN A 237 -22.63 -21.09 6.21
CA GLN A 237 -23.60 -21.50 7.22
C GLN A 237 -24.75 -22.29 6.61
N LYS A 238 -25.30 -21.83 5.47
CA LYS A 238 -26.36 -22.56 4.75
C LYS A 238 -25.94 -23.97 4.36
N LEU A 239 -24.72 -24.13 3.85
CA LEU A 239 -24.18 -25.44 3.48
C LEU A 239 -23.96 -26.34 4.70
N LEU A 240 -23.54 -25.78 5.84
CA LEU A 240 -23.41 -26.55 7.08
C LEU A 240 -24.77 -27.06 7.58
N ASP A 241 -25.79 -26.20 7.55
CA ASP A 241 -27.16 -26.58 7.91
C ASP A 241 -27.70 -27.69 6.97
N GLU A 242 -27.44 -27.58 5.66
CA GLU A 242 -27.83 -28.61 4.69
C GLU A 242 -27.09 -29.95 4.92
N ILE A 243 -25.81 -29.91 5.26
CA ILE A 243 -25.04 -31.12 5.63
C ILE A 243 -25.62 -31.76 6.88
N GLU A 244 -26.02 -30.97 7.88
CA GLU A 244 -26.64 -31.49 9.11
C GLU A 244 -27.97 -32.19 8.77
N ASP A 245 -28.83 -31.56 7.98
CA ASP A 245 -30.11 -32.12 7.53
C ASP A 245 -29.92 -33.44 6.76
N LEU A 246 -28.98 -33.47 5.81
CA LEU A 246 -28.66 -34.69 5.06
C LEU A 246 -28.07 -35.79 5.95
N THR A 247 -27.28 -35.41 6.96
CA THR A 247 -26.72 -36.36 7.93
C THR A 247 -27.81 -36.99 8.78
N VAL A 248 -28.80 -36.20 9.23
CA VAL A 248 -29.97 -36.72 9.94
C VAL A 248 -30.76 -37.68 9.06
N GLN A 249 -31.10 -37.28 7.84
CA GLN A 249 -31.84 -38.14 6.88
C GLN A 249 -31.09 -39.45 6.60
N LEU A 250 -29.77 -39.38 6.42
CA LEU A 250 -28.94 -40.58 6.21
C LEU A 250 -29.01 -41.52 7.41
N ASN A 251 -28.95 -41.00 8.63
CA ASN A 251 -29.04 -41.81 9.84
C ASN A 251 -30.42 -42.46 9.99
N GLU A 252 -31.50 -41.73 9.70
CA GLU A 252 -32.87 -42.25 9.71
C GLU A 252 -33.04 -43.40 8.70
N GLU A 253 -32.52 -43.23 7.47
CA GLU A 253 -32.53 -44.29 6.46
C GLU A 253 -31.67 -45.50 6.86
N GLN A 254 -30.51 -45.27 7.48
CA GLN A 254 -29.69 -46.35 8.02
C GLN A 254 -30.39 -47.12 9.13
N GLU A 255 -31.12 -46.44 10.02
CA GLU A 255 -31.91 -47.06 11.08
C GLU A 255 -33.11 -47.83 10.51
N SER A 256 -33.84 -47.24 9.56
CA SER A 256 -34.91 -47.90 8.80
C SER A 256 -34.43 -49.18 8.12
N LYS A 257 -33.27 -49.13 7.46
CA LYS A 257 -32.63 -50.30 6.86
C LYS A 257 -32.29 -51.39 7.88
N ARG A 258 -31.75 -51.02 9.05
CA ARG A 258 -31.48 -51.98 10.14
C ARG A 258 -32.78 -52.64 10.63
N MET A 259 -33.82 -51.84 10.88
CA MET A 259 -35.12 -52.33 11.32
C MET A 259 -35.76 -53.29 10.32
N MET A 260 -35.69 -52.99 9.01
CA MET A 260 -36.18 -53.90 7.97
C MET A 260 -35.33 -55.16 7.85
N GLY A 261 -34.01 -55.04 8.00
CA GLY A 261 -33.10 -56.18 8.08
C GLY A 261 -33.42 -57.12 9.25
N ASP A 262 -33.72 -56.58 10.43
CA ASP A 262 -34.09 -57.35 11.62
C ASP A 262 -35.44 -58.06 11.44
N LYS A 263 -36.43 -57.40 10.84
CA LYS A 263 -37.72 -58.02 10.48
C LYS A 263 -37.53 -59.20 9.51
N LEU A 264 -36.75 -59.02 8.45
CA LEU A 264 -36.47 -60.06 7.47
C LEU A 264 -35.73 -61.26 8.11
N ASN A 265 -34.78 -60.97 9.00
CA ASN A 265 -34.09 -62.00 9.77
C ASN A 265 -35.08 -62.77 10.66
N HIS A 266 -35.99 -62.08 11.35
CA HIS A 266 -37.01 -62.72 12.19
C HIS A 266 -37.95 -63.63 11.38
N GLU A 267 -38.48 -63.15 10.26
CA GLU A 267 -39.32 -63.93 9.34
C GLU A 267 -38.59 -65.17 8.82
N ARG A 268 -37.31 -65.04 8.44
CA ARG A 268 -36.49 -66.17 8.01
C ARG A 268 -36.34 -67.23 9.10
N HIS A 269 -36.12 -66.83 10.35
CA HIS A 269 -36.03 -67.76 11.48
C HIS A 269 -37.38 -68.42 11.78
N GLN A 270 -38.49 -67.68 11.72
CA GLN A 270 -39.84 -68.23 11.89
C GLN A 270 -40.14 -69.28 10.81
N PHE A 271 -39.92 -68.94 9.55
CA PHE A 271 -40.12 -69.86 8.43
C PHE A 271 -39.25 -71.13 8.56
N GLN A 272 -37.99 -70.98 8.97
CA GLN A 272 -37.10 -72.11 9.21
C GLN A 272 -37.61 -73.03 10.33
N LYS A 273 -38.12 -72.46 11.42
CA LYS A 273 -38.72 -73.21 12.53
C LYS A 273 -40.00 -73.95 12.10
N GLU A 274 -40.86 -73.31 11.32
CA GLU A 274 -42.05 -73.96 10.76
C GLU A 274 -41.69 -75.09 9.78
N LYS A 275 -40.67 -74.87 8.95
CA LYS A 275 -40.13 -75.90 8.06
C LYS A 275 -39.59 -77.10 8.84
N GLU A 276 -38.88 -76.89 9.94
CA GLU A 276 -38.41 -77.96 10.81
C GLU A 276 -39.57 -78.72 11.46
N SER A 277 -40.56 -78.01 12.00
CA SER A 277 -41.75 -78.64 12.60
C SER A 277 -42.58 -79.45 11.59
N THR A 278 -42.77 -78.93 10.38
CA THR A 278 -43.47 -79.66 9.31
C THR A 278 -42.69 -80.87 8.84
N GLN A 279 -41.36 -80.77 8.78
CA GLN A 279 -40.48 -81.89 8.47
C GLN A 279 -40.55 -83.00 9.55
N GLU A 280 -40.56 -82.64 10.83
CA GLU A 280 -40.75 -83.59 11.94
C GLU A 280 -42.08 -84.35 11.81
N LEU A 281 -43.18 -83.63 11.52
CA LEU A 281 -44.49 -84.25 11.29
C LEU A 281 -44.47 -85.21 10.08
N ILE A 282 -43.79 -84.83 8.99
CA ILE A 282 -43.61 -85.70 7.82
C ILE A 282 -42.86 -86.98 8.21
N GLU A 283 -41.81 -86.87 9.02
CA GLU A 283 -41.04 -88.03 9.49
C GLU A 283 -41.87 -88.95 10.38
N ASP A 284 -42.69 -88.41 11.27
CA ASP A 284 -43.58 -89.21 12.11
C ASP A 284 -44.67 -89.92 11.30
N LEU A 285 -45.26 -89.24 10.31
CA LEU A 285 -46.20 -89.86 9.38
C LEU A 285 -45.54 -90.95 8.53
N ARG A 286 -44.29 -90.75 8.09
CA ARG A 286 -43.51 -91.78 7.38
C ARG A 286 -43.29 -93.01 8.24
N LYS A 287 -42.89 -92.86 9.51
CA LYS A 287 -42.74 -93.98 10.46
C LYS A 287 -44.07 -94.73 10.65
N GLN A 288 -45.18 -94.01 10.80
CA GLN A 288 -46.52 -94.63 10.92
C GLN A 288 -46.91 -95.40 9.66
N LEU A 289 -46.64 -94.84 8.47
CA LEU A 289 -46.88 -95.51 7.19
C LEU A 289 -46.05 -96.79 7.03
N GLU A 290 -44.78 -96.75 7.42
CA GLU A 290 -43.89 -97.91 7.41
C GLU A 290 -44.41 -99.02 8.34
N LEU A 291 -44.79 -98.68 9.58
CA LEU A 291 -45.41 -99.63 10.52
C LEU A 291 -46.70 -100.24 9.95
N LEU A 292 -47.54 -99.44 9.31
CA LEU A 292 -48.78 -99.92 8.68
C LEU A 292 -48.50 -100.84 7.48
N GLN A 293 -47.48 -100.55 6.68
CA GLN A 293 -47.04 -101.42 5.58
C GLN A 293 -46.55 -102.77 6.10
N LEU A 294 -45.71 -102.78 7.15
CA LEU A 294 -45.27 -104.00 7.83
C LEU A 294 -46.46 -104.82 8.33
N PHE A 295 -47.41 -104.18 9.01
CA PHE A 295 -48.63 -104.84 9.49
C PHE A 295 -49.47 -105.45 8.34
N LYS A 296 -49.63 -104.73 7.22
CA LYS A 296 -50.32 -105.26 6.03
C LYS A 296 -49.59 -106.44 5.42
N LEU A 297 -48.26 -106.38 5.32
CA LEU A 297 -47.45 -107.48 4.82
C LEU A 297 -47.59 -108.72 5.71
N GLU A 298 -47.53 -108.57 7.04
CA GLU A 298 -47.77 -109.68 7.98
C GLU A 298 -49.19 -110.26 7.88
N ALA A 299 -50.19 -109.43 7.57
CA ALA A 299 -51.57 -109.86 7.36
C ALA A 299 -51.74 -110.61 6.02
N GLU A 300 -51.11 -110.13 4.94
CA GLU A 300 -51.07 -110.81 3.64
C GLU A 300 -50.21 -112.08 3.67
N GLN A 301 -49.16 -112.15 4.48
CA GLN A 301 -48.38 -113.37 4.68
C GLN A 301 -49.24 -114.48 5.33
N ARG A 302 -50.30 -114.10 6.06
CA ARG A 302 -51.33 -115.01 6.61
C ARG A 302 -52.49 -115.30 5.64
N ARG A 303 -52.62 -114.56 4.52
CA ARG A 303 -53.61 -114.76 3.46
C ARG A 303 -52.91 -114.82 2.09
N GLY A 304 -52.59 -116.03 1.64
CA GLY A 304 -51.79 -116.32 0.44
C GLY A 304 -51.97 -115.40 -0.78
N ARG A 305 -50.84 -115.12 -1.44
CA ARG A 305 -50.66 -114.22 -2.59
C ARG A 305 -51.72 -114.38 -3.68
N SER A 306 -52.43 -113.30 -3.99
CA SER A 306 -53.32 -113.23 -5.16
C SER A 306 -52.56 -112.67 -6.36
N SER A 307 -52.38 -113.53 -7.38
CA SER A 307 -51.80 -113.22 -8.69
C SER A 307 -52.89 -112.75 -9.64
N SER A 308 -52.98 -111.44 -9.95
CA SER A 308 -53.78 -110.97 -11.09
C SER A 308 -53.34 -109.64 -11.73
N VAL A 309 -52.17 -109.10 -11.39
CA VAL A 309 -51.81 -107.70 -11.74
C VAL A 309 -51.03 -107.57 -13.08
N GLY A 310 -50.61 -108.68 -13.70
CA GLY A 310 -49.62 -108.64 -14.79
C GLY A 310 -50.05 -108.00 -16.13
N LEU A 311 -51.34 -107.93 -16.47
CA LEU A 311 -51.80 -107.41 -17.78
C LEU A 311 -52.12 -105.90 -17.77
N GLN A 312 -52.53 -105.36 -16.61
CA GLN A 312 -52.74 -103.92 -16.42
C GLN A 312 -51.42 -103.18 -16.17
N GLU A 313 -50.44 -103.85 -15.56
CA GLU A 313 -49.05 -103.37 -15.44
C GLU A 313 -48.38 -103.16 -16.79
N TYR A 314 -48.65 -104.00 -17.81
CA TYR A 314 -48.02 -103.86 -19.12
C TYR A 314 -48.51 -102.62 -19.88
N ASN A 315 -49.83 -102.40 -19.94
CA ASN A 315 -50.40 -101.18 -20.56
C ASN A 315 -50.03 -99.90 -19.77
N SER A 316 -49.92 -100.00 -18.44
CA SER A 316 -49.48 -98.88 -17.60
C SER A 316 -48.00 -98.56 -17.82
N ARG A 317 -47.13 -99.58 -17.93
CA ARG A 317 -45.70 -99.41 -18.23
C ARG A 317 -45.44 -98.82 -19.61
N THR A 318 -46.20 -99.21 -20.64
CA THR A 318 -46.05 -98.61 -21.97
C THR A 318 -46.39 -97.12 -21.95
N ARG A 319 -47.49 -96.74 -21.29
CA ARG A 319 -47.90 -95.34 -21.14
C ARG A 319 -46.97 -94.53 -20.24
N GLU A 320 -46.41 -95.16 -19.21
CA GLU A 320 -45.38 -94.59 -18.35
C GLU A 320 -44.10 -94.30 -19.14
N LEU A 321 -43.65 -95.25 -19.99
CA LEU A 321 -42.48 -95.06 -20.84
C LEU A 321 -42.67 -93.91 -21.85
N GLU A 322 -43.86 -93.77 -22.43
CA GLU A 322 -44.21 -92.65 -23.32
C GLU A 322 -44.18 -91.30 -22.59
N LEU A 323 -44.76 -91.22 -21.39
CA LEU A 323 -44.71 -90.02 -20.56
C LEU A 323 -43.29 -89.69 -20.09
N GLU A 324 -42.48 -90.69 -19.76
CA GLU A 324 -41.07 -90.50 -19.41
C GLU A 324 -40.23 -90.01 -20.59
N GLN A 325 -40.52 -90.48 -21.81
CA GLN A 325 -39.89 -89.97 -23.02
C GLN A 325 -40.31 -88.52 -23.28
N GLU A 326 -41.59 -88.19 -23.09
CA GLU A 326 -42.10 -86.82 -23.23
C GLU A 326 -41.49 -85.88 -22.17
N ILE A 327 -41.39 -86.31 -20.91
CA ILE A 327 -40.73 -85.55 -19.85
C ILE A 327 -39.24 -85.35 -20.17
N ARG A 328 -38.56 -86.37 -20.70
CA ARG A 328 -37.16 -86.24 -21.12
C ARG A 328 -37.00 -85.24 -22.26
N ARG A 329 -37.90 -85.27 -23.25
CA ARG A 329 -37.91 -84.28 -24.35
C ARG A 329 -38.17 -82.87 -23.81
N LEU A 330 -39.21 -82.67 -23.00
CA LEU A 330 -39.55 -81.37 -22.42
C LEU A 330 -38.45 -80.82 -21.49
N LYS A 331 -37.75 -81.69 -20.75
CA LYS A 331 -36.58 -81.29 -19.96
C LYS A 331 -35.40 -80.88 -20.84
N GLN A 332 -35.20 -81.55 -21.97
CA GLN A 332 -34.18 -81.17 -22.94
C GLN A 332 -34.53 -79.83 -23.59
N ASP A 333 -35.76 -79.65 -24.05
CA ASP A 333 -36.23 -78.42 -24.68
C ASP A 333 -36.16 -77.24 -23.71
N ASN A 334 -36.51 -77.42 -22.44
CA ASN A 334 -36.34 -76.38 -21.42
C ASN A 334 -34.87 -76.04 -21.15
N ARG A 335 -33.96 -77.02 -21.17
CA ARG A 335 -32.52 -76.75 -21.06
C ARG A 335 -32.03 -75.93 -22.24
N ASN A 336 -32.41 -76.31 -23.46
CA ASN A 336 -32.04 -75.57 -24.67
C ASN A 336 -32.62 -74.14 -24.67
N LEU A 337 -33.88 -73.95 -24.26
CA LEU A 337 -34.50 -72.63 -24.13
C LEU A 337 -33.82 -71.76 -23.08
N LYS A 338 -33.37 -72.36 -21.97
CA LYS A 338 -32.63 -71.65 -20.93
C LYS A 338 -31.26 -71.21 -21.43
N GLU A 339 -30.54 -72.08 -22.13
CA GLU A 339 -29.25 -71.75 -22.76
C GLU A 339 -29.40 -70.61 -23.77
N GLN A 340 -30.44 -70.63 -24.62
CA GLN A 340 -30.74 -69.53 -25.55
C GLN A 340 -31.10 -68.22 -24.83
N ASN A 341 -31.84 -68.30 -23.72
CA ASN A 341 -32.19 -67.12 -22.93
C ASN A 341 -30.93 -66.52 -22.27
N ASP A 342 -30.07 -67.35 -21.70
CA ASP A 342 -28.80 -66.93 -21.11
C ASP A 342 -27.88 -66.30 -22.17
N GLU A 343 -27.85 -66.84 -23.40
CA GLU A 343 -27.12 -66.27 -24.53
C GLU A 343 -27.68 -64.90 -24.97
N LEU A 344 -29.00 -64.77 -25.11
CA LEU A 344 -29.66 -63.50 -25.43
C LEU A 344 -29.44 -62.45 -24.34
N ASN A 345 -29.50 -62.82 -23.07
CA ASN A 345 -29.16 -61.93 -21.96
C ASN A 345 -27.70 -61.47 -22.04
N GLY A 346 -26.77 -62.37 -22.40
CA GLY A 346 -25.38 -62.03 -22.66
C GLY A 346 -25.22 -61.02 -23.81
N GLN A 347 -25.99 -61.16 -24.89
CA GLN A 347 -25.99 -60.21 -26.00
C GLN A 347 -26.50 -58.82 -25.60
N ILE A 348 -27.57 -58.75 -24.80
CA ILE A 348 -28.12 -57.48 -24.28
C ILE A 348 -27.08 -56.75 -23.43
N ILE A 349 -26.40 -57.46 -22.53
CA ILE A 349 -25.33 -56.89 -21.71
C ILE A 349 -24.19 -56.36 -22.59
N ASN A 350 -23.77 -57.11 -23.60
CA ASN A 350 -22.70 -56.70 -24.50
C ASN A 350 -23.07 -55.43 -25.29
N LEU A 351 -24.30 -55.36 -25.83
CA LEU A 351 -24.81 -54.17 -26.50
C LEU A 351 -24.91 -52.97 -25.55
N SER A 352 -25.37 -53.17 -24.32
CA SER A 352 -25.42 -52.11 -23.30
C SER A 352 -24.02 -51.58 -22.95
N ILE A 353 -23.03 -52.46 -22.84
CA ILE A 353 -21.64 -52.07 -22.57
C ILE A 353 -21.05 -51.32 -23.78
N GLN A 354 -21.32 -51.76 -25.00
CA GLN A 354 -20.87 -51.05 -26.21
C GLN A 354 -21.54 -49.67 -26.33
N GLY A 355 -22.84 -49.58 -26.05
CA GLY A 355 -23.58 -48.31 -26.00
C GLY A 355 -22.98 -47.35 -24.96
N ALA A 356 -22.69 -47.84 -23.76
CA ALA A 356 -22.00 -47.06 -22.73
C ALA A 356 -20.58 -46.66 -23.16
N LYS A 357 -19.79 -47.59 -23.70
CA LYS A 357 -18.43 -47.30 -24.21
C LYS A 357 -18.45 -46.23 -25.29
N ASN A 358 -19.39 -46.26 -26.21
CA ASN A 358 -19.51 -45.24 -27.24
C ASN A 358 -19.82 -43.86 -26.64
N LEU A 359 -20.64 -43.78 -25.59
CA LEU A 359 -20.88 -42.51 -24.86
C LEU A 359 -19.64 -42.00 -24.13
N PHE A 360 -18.78 -42.89 -23.63
CA PHE A 360 -17.53 -42.50 -22.95
C PHE A 360 -16.36 -42.25 -23.92
N SER A 361 -16.38 -42.85 -25.11
CA SER A 361 -15.32 -42.71 -26.13
C SER A 361 -15.58 -41.59 -27.14
N THR A 362 -16.78 -41.02 -27.23
CA THR A 362 -16.97 -39.73 -27.90
C THR A 362 -16.18 -38.66 -27.16
N SER A 363 -15.10 -38.19 -27.77
CA SER A 363 -14.25 -37.15 -27.20
C SER A 363 -15.04 -35.84 -27.11
N PHE A 364 -14.83 -35.07 -26.04
CA PHE A 364 -15.50 -33.78 -25.77
C PHE A 364 -15.38 -32.77 -26.94
N SER A 365 -14.43 -33.01 -27.86
CA SER A 365 -14.15 -32.23 -29.06
C SER A 365 -15.23 -32.23 -30.14
N GLU A 366 -16.26 -33.11 -30.07
CA GLU A 366 -17.36 -33.17 -31.06
C GLU A 366 -18.73 -32.74 -30.49
N SER A 367 -18.77 -32.16 -29.29
CA SER A 367 -20.02 -31.69 -28.66
C SER A 367 -20.30 -30.22 -28.97
N LEU A 368 -21.58 -29.85 -29.10
CA LEU A 368 -22.06 -28.45 -29.27
C LEU A 368 -21.48 -27.48 -28.23
N ALA A 369 -21.13 -27.97 -27.04
CA ALA A 369 -20.47 -27.19 -26.00
C ALA A 369 -19.02 -26.76 -26.36
N ALA A 370 -18.31 -27.56 -27.16
CA ALA A 370 -16.95 -27.25 -27.64
C ALA A 370 -16.97 -26.17 -28.74
N GLU A 371 -18.02 -26.12 -29.56
CA GLU A 371 -18.21 -25.08 -30.59
C GLU A 371 -18.55 -23.72 -29.97
N ILE A 372 -19.26 -23.69 -28.83
CA ILE A 372 -19.50 -22.46 -28.06
C ILE A 372 -18.22 -21.98 -27.36
N SER A 373 -17.32 -22.90 -27.04
CA SER A 373 -16.05 -22.60 -26.35
C SER A 373 -14.89 -22.27 -27.31
N SER A 374 -15.07 -22.44 -28.63
CA SER A 374 -14.00 -22.23 -29.62
C SER A 374 -13.81 -20.77 -30.03
N VAL A 375 -14.73 -19.87 -29.68
CA VAL A 375 -14.44 -18.42 -29.70
C VAL A 375 -13.72 -18.12 -28.40
N SER A 376 -12.41 -17.84 -28.49
CA SER A 376 -11.65 -17.52 -27.29
C SER A 376 -12.17 -16.21 -26.68
N ARG A 377 -12.13 -16.10 -25.35
CA ARG A 377 -12.39 -14.84 -24.64
C ARG A 377 -11.57 -13.70 -25.25
N ASP A 378 -10.36 -13.99 -25.69
CA ASP A 378 -9.43 -13.04 -26.29
C ASP A 378 -9.92 -12.55 -27.66
N GLU A 379 -10.41 -13.43 -28.53
CA GLU A 379 -11.02 -13.05 -29.81
C GLU A 379 -12.29 -12.20 -29.62
N LEU A 380 -13.11 -12.51 -28.61
CA LEU A 380 -14.30 -11.73 -28.29
C LEU A 380 -13.94 -10.34 -27.76
N MET A 381 -12.95 -10.25 -26.88
CA MET A 381 -12.43 -8.99 -26.34
C MET A 381 -11.81 -8.12 -27.44
N GLU A 382 -11.04 -8.72 -28.36
CA GLU A 382 -10.45 -8.01 -29.50
C GLU A 382 -11.53 -7.45 -30.45
N ALA A 383 -12.59 -8.23 -30.70
CA ALA A 383 -13.72 -7.79 -31.52
C ALA A 383 -14.49 -6.61 -30.87
N ILE A 384 -14.69 -6.64 -29.55
CA ILE A 384 -15.31 -5.55 -28.79
C ILE A 384 -14.44 -4.29 -28.87
N GLN A 385 -13.13 -4.42 -28.64
CA GLN A 385 -12.20 -3.29 -28.68
C GLN A 385 -12.16 -2.62 -30.07
N LYS A 386 -12.14 -3.42 -31.14
CA LYS A 386 -12.25 -2.91 -32.53
C LYS A 386 -13.57 -2.18 -32.76
N GLN A 387 -14.67 -2.69 -32.21
CA GLN A 387 -15.97 -2.04 -32.34
C GLN A 387 -16.02 -0.70 -31.58
N GLU A 388 -15.43 -0.62 -30.40
CA GLU A 388 -15.31 0.62 -29.63
C GLU A 388 -14.48 1.68 -30.35
N GLU A 389 -13.36 1.28 -30.97
CA GLU A 389 -12.53 2.18 -31.78
C GLU A 389 -13.31 2.75 -32.99
N ILE A 390 -14.04 1.89 -33.69
CA ILE A 390 -14.89 2.31 -34.82
C ILE A 390 -15.98 3.28 -34.34
N ASN A 391 -16.63 2.99 -33.21
CA ASN A 391 -17.65 3.86 -32.64
C ASN A 391 -17.07 5.23 -32.26
N PHE A 392 -15.89 5.27 -31.64
CA PHE A 392 -15.21 6.53 -31.29
C PHE A 392 -14.91 7.37 -32.53
N ARG A 393 -14.41 6.72 -33.60
CA ARG A 393 -14.14 7.39 -34.88
C ARG A 393 -15.40 7.88 -35.59
N LEU A 394 -16.49 7.11 -35.51
CA LEU A 394 -17.79 7.53 -36.04
C LEU A 394 -18.33 8.74 -35.27
N GLN A 395 -18.15 8.78 -33.95
CA GLN A 395 -18.59 9.89 -33.12
C GLN A 395 -17.82 11.18 -33.46
N ASP A 396 -16.49 11.13 -33.55
CA ASP A 396 -15.67 12.28 -33.99
C ASP A 396 -16.04 12.75 -35.41
N TYR A 397 -16.35 11.81 -36.31
CA TYR A 397 -16.82 12.15 -37.66
C TYR A 397 -18.19 12.84 -37.64
N ILE A 398 -19.14 12.33 -36.86
CA ILE A 398 -20.47 12.92 -36.67
C ILE A 398 -20.33 14.32 -36.06
N ASP A 399 -19.51 14.49 -35.03
CA ASP A 399 -19.29 15.79 -34.38
C ASP A 399 -18.75 16.82 -35.37
N LYS A 400 -17.77 16.43 -36.20
CA LYS A 400 -17.25 17.29 -37.29
C LYS A 400 -18.32 17.67 -38.30
N ILE A 401 -19.21 16.74 -38.67
CA ILE A 401 -20.33 17.03 -39.56
C ILE A 401 -21.33 17.97 -38.89
N ILE A 402 -21.70 17.74 -37.63
CA ILE A 402 -22.64 18.56 -36.88
C ILE A 402 -22.13 20.00 -36.82
N VAL A 403 -20.85 20.21 -36.48
CA VAL A 403 -20.21 21.54 -36.48
C VAL A 403 -20.31 22.20 -37.86
N ALA A 404 -19.95 21.48 -38.93
CA ALA A 404 -20.01 22.03 -40.29
C ALA A 404 -21.46 22.39 -40.72
N ILE A 405 -22.46 21.60 -40.31
CA ILE A 405 -23.88 21.89 -40.58
C ILE A 405 -24.34 23.11 -39.77
N MET A 406 -23.97 23.21 -38.50
CA MET A 406 -24.27 24.36 -37.64
C MET A 406 -23.73 25.67 -38.23
N GLU A 407 -22.55 25.62 -38.87
CA GLU A 407 -21.92 26.78 -39.52
C GLU A 407 -22.55 27.16 -40.87
N THR A 408 -23.08 26.18 -41.62
CA THR A 408 -23.51 26.39 -43.01
C THR A 408 -25.03 26.54 -43.16
N ASN A 409 -25.82 25.69 -42.50
CA ASN A 409 -27.28 25.72 -42.55
C ASN A 409 -27.91 24.93 -41.37
N PRO A 410 -28.18 25.59 -40.23
CA PRO A 410 -28.59 24.91 -39.01
C PRO A 410 -30.00 24.31 -39.06
N SER A 411 -30.86 24.70 -40.01
CA SER A 411 -32.23 24.17 -40.12
C SER A 411 -32.28 22.69 -40.52
N ILE A 412 -31.16 22.11 -40.96
CA ILE A 412 -31.04 20.68 -41.29
C ILE A 412 -31.05 19.79 -40.05
N LEU A 413 -30.69 20.33 -38.88
CA LEU A 413 -30.65 19.60 -37.60
C LEU A 413 -31.99 19.65 -36.84
N GLU A 414 -33.03 20.32 -37.38
CA GLU A 414 -34.36 20.31 -36.77
C GLU A 414 -35.01 18.94 -36.93
N VAL A 415 -35.09 18.19 -35.81
CA VAL A 415 -35.90 16.98 -35.71
C VAL A 415 -37.37 17.42 -35.67
N LYS A 416 -38.15 17.01 -36.68
CA LYS A 416 -39.59 17.29 -36.78
C LYS A 416 -40.45 16.38 -35.92
#